data_AF-A0A4Q4WLT8-F1
#
_entry.id   AF-A0A4Q4WLT8-F1
#
_cell.length_a   1.000
_cell.length_b   1.000
_cell.length_c   1.000
_cell.angle_alpha   90.00
_cell.angle_beta   90.00
_cell.angle_gamma   90.00
#
_symmetry.space_group_name_H-M   'P 1'
#
loop_
_entity.id
_entity.type
_entity.pdbx_description
1 polymer ?
#
loop_
_entity_poly.entity_id
_entity_poly.type
_entity_poly.pdbx_seq_one_letter_code
_entity_poly.pdbx_strand_id
1 'polypeptide(L)' 'MNFGSGGGAKAKAWKDIWGAGQGVGAVKRVVPAAELVKRFAEEFEVARHRLNNIEALRAPAGSKATA' A
#
# COMPACT_ATOMS: atom_id res chain seq x y z
N MET A 1 -8.89 -12.82 12.80
CA MET A 1 -9.55 -12.10 13.92
C MET A 1 -10.72 -12.94 14.41
N ASN A 2 -10.94 -13.08 15.72
CA ASN A 2 -12.11 -13.75 16.29
C ASN A 2 -13.08 -12.68 16.81
N PHE A 3 -14.27 -12.58 16.21
CA PHE A 3 -15.33 -11.65 16.63
C PHE A 3 -16.32 -12.29 17.62
N GLY A 4 -15.97 -13.46 18.17
CA GLY A 4 -16.83 -14.26 19.03
C GLY A 4 -17.22 -13.55 20.33
N SER A 5 -18.51 -13.29 20.47
CA SER A 5 -19.17 -12.90 21.71
C SER A 5 -19.12 -14.08 22.71
N GLY A 6 -17.99 -14.26 23.37
CA GLY A 6 -17.89 -15.06 24.60
C GLY A 6 -18.61 -14.33 25.74
N GLY A 7 -19.35 -15.10 26.56
CA GLY A 7 -20.27 -14.65 27.60
C GLY A 7 -19.94 -13.31 28.29
N GLY A 8 -20.88 -12.37 28.20
CA GLY A 8 -20.90 -11.15 29.03
C GLY A 8 -20.44 -9.84 28.38
N ALA A 9 -20.06 -9.82 27.10
CA ALA A 9 -19.57 -8.60 26.46
C ALA A 9 -20.71 -7.62 26.09
N LYS A 10 -20.68 -6.43 26.69
CA LYS A 10 -21.64 -5.32 26.52
C LYS A 10 -21.64 -4.63 25.13
N ALA A 11 -20.77 -5.06 24.21
CA ALA A 11 -20.63 -4.48 22.88
C ALA A 11 -21.30 -5.38 21.82
N LYS A 12 -22.26 -4.83 21.07
CA LYS A 12 -22.93 -5.49 19.96
C LYS A 12 -22.01 -5.45 18.73
N ALA A 13 -21.52 -6.60 18.28
CA ALA A 13 -20.53 -6.71 17.21
C ALA A 13 -20.88 -5.91 15.93
N TRP A 14 -22.14 -5.93 15.50
CA TRP A 14 -22.60 -5.22 14.29
C TRP A 14 -22.66 -3.69 14.45
N LYS A 15 -22.66 -3.19 15.68
CA LYS A 15 -22.78 -1.77 16.00
C LYS A 15 -21.46 -1.17 16.47
N ASP A 16 -20.74 -1.92 17.29
CA ASP A 16 -19.66 -1.41 18.12
C ASP A 16 -18.27 -1.86 17.63
N ILE A 17 -18.20 -2.80 16.68
CA ILE A 17 -16.94 -3.30 16.10
C ILE A 17 -16.84 -2.89 14.63
N TRP A 18 -15.80 -2.14 14.30
CA TRP A 18 -15.49 -1.73 12.93
C TRP A 18 -14.29 -2.52 12.41
N GLY A 19 -14.40 -3.06 11.20
CA GLY A 19 -13.32 -3.77 10.53
C GLY A 19 -12.45 -2.84 9.71
N ALA A 20 -11.13 -2.88 9.93
CA ALA A 20 -10.15 -2.21 9.07
C ALA A 20 -8.88 -3.06 8.94
N GLY A 21 -8.21 -2.99 7.79
CA GLY A 21 -6.92 -3.64 7.56
C GLY A 21 -5.76 -2.88 8.18
N GLN A 22 -4.58 -3.50 8.23
CA GLN A 22 -3.35 -2.90 8.80
C GLN A 22 -2.96 -1.56 8.12
N GLY A 23 -3.36 -1.37 6.86
CA GLY A 23 -3.09 -0.14 6.10
C GLY A 23 -3.92 1.08 6.52
N VAL A 24 -4.92 0.95 7.41
CA VAL A 24 -5.82 2.06 7.76
C VAL A 24 -5.09 3.26 8.36
N GLY A 25 -3.97 3.02 9.07
CA GLY A 25 -3.15 4.09 9.65
C GLY A 25 -2.52 5.03 8.61
N ALA A 26 -2.41 4.61 7.35
CA ALA A 26 -1.90 5.43 6.25
C ALA A 26 -2.94 6.42 5.71
N VAL A 27 -4.23 6.24 6.00
CA VAL A 27 -5.30 7.13 5.53
C VAL A 27 -5.33 8.38 6.41
N LYS A 28 -4.98 9.53 5.84
CA LYS A 28 -4.86 10.81 6.58
C LYS A 28 -5.96 11.83 6.25
N ARG A 29 -6.73 11.61 5.20
CA ARG A 29 -7.79 12.52 4.72
C ARG A 29 -8.91 11.72 4.05
N VAL A 30 -10.12 12.26 4.11
CA VAL A 30 -11.27 11.80 3.31
C VAL A 30 -11.29 12.60 2.02
N VAL A 31 -11.32 11.92 0.88
CA VAL A 31 -11.28 12.52 -0.46
C VAL A 31 -12.25 11.77 -1.38
N PRO A 32 -12.66 12.35 -2.52
CA PRO A 32 -13.39 11.62 -3.55
C PRO A 32 -12.58 10.40 -4.01
N ALA A 33 -13.28 9.28 -4.28
CA ALA A 33 -12.62 8.05 -4.73
C ALA A 33 -11.76 8.26 -5.98
N ALA A 34 -12.24 9.09 -6.93
CA ALA A 34 -11.50 9.42 -8.15
C ALA A 34 -10.15 10.09 -7.88
N GLU A 35 -10.08 10.95 -6.86
CA GLU A 35 -8.82 11.62 -6.47
C GLU A 35 -7.81 10.61 -5.93
N LEU A 36 -8.26 9.68 -5.07
CA LEU A 36 -7.39 8.66 -4.50
C LEU A 36 -6.86 7.69 -5.57
N VAL A 37 -7.73 7.25 -6.48
CA VAL A 37 -7.33 6.37 -7.59
C VAL A 37 -6.32 7.04 -8.51
N LYS A 38 -6.57 8.32 -8.88
CA LYS A 38 -5.63 9.10 -9.69
C LYS A 38 -4.25 9.18 -9.02
N ARG A 39 -4.22 9.51 -7.73
CA ARG A 39 -2.98 9.58 -6.95
C ARG A 39 -2.23 8.24 -6.93
N PHE A 40 -2.92 7.12 -6.76
CA PHE A 40 -2.29 5.81 -6.77
C PHE A 40 -1.66 5.46 -8.12
N ALA A 41 -2.32 5.82 -9.23
CA ALA A 41 -1.76 5.61 -10.56
C ALA A 41 -0.46 6.43 -10.76
N GLU A 42 -0.47 7.70 -10.33
CA GLU A 42 0.72 8.56 -10.40
C GLU A 42 1.88 8.04 -9.52
N GLU A 43 1.59 7.66 -8.27
CA GLU A 43 2.60 7.11 -7.35
C GLU A 43 3.18 5.78 -7.85
N PHE A 44 2.36 4.94 -8.48
CA PHE A 44 2.82 3.69 -9.08
C PHE A 44 3.79 3.93 -10.23
N GLU A 45 3.47 4.83 -11.16
CA GLU A 45 4.37 5.14 -12.27
C GLU A 45 5.71 5.70 -11.76
N VAL A 46 5.68 6.61 -10.78
CA VAL A 46 6.90 7.13 -10.16
C VAL A 46 7.74 6.01 -9.52
N ALA A 47 7.11 5.09 -8.80
CA ALA A 47 7.79 3.95 -8.19
C ALA A 47 8.40 3.02 -9.24
N ARG A 48 7.66 2.74 -10.32
CA ARG A 48 8.12 1.91 -11.45
C ARG A 48 9.34 2.52 -12.13
N HIS A 49 9.30 3.82 -12.42
CA HIS A 49 10.45 4.53 -12.98
C HIS A 49 11.68 4.46 -12.05
N ARG A 50 11.48 4.63 -10.74
CA ARG A 50 12.57 4.52 -9.77
C ARG A 50 13.20 3.12 -9.76
N LEU A 51 12.39 2.07 -9.80
CA LEU A 51 12.87 0.69 -9.83
C LEU A 51 13.68 0.40 -11.09
N ASN A 52 13.18 0.82 -12.26
CA ASN A 52 13.90 0.67 -13.53
C ASN A 52 15.25 1.40 -13.49
N ASN A 53 15.30 2.60 -12.91
CA ASN A 53 16.55 3.35 -12.78
C ASN A 53 17.55 2.65 -11.85
N ILE A 54 17.07 2.02 -10.77
CA ILE A 54 17.92 1.21 -9.87
C ILE A 54 18.46 -0.03 -10.61
N GLU A 55 17.63 -0.68 -11.40
CA GLU A 55 18.05 -1.83 -12.21
C GLU A 55 19.11 -1.44 -13.24
N ALA A 56 18.95 -0.31 -13.92
CA ALA A 56 19.92 0.23 -14.86
C ALA A 56 21.29 0.53 -14.21
N LEU A 57 21.30 1.02 -12.98
CA LEU A 57 22.54 1.26 -12.21
C LEU A 57 23.21 -0.02 -11.70
N ARG A 58 22.43 -1.11 -11.52
CA ARG A 58 22.92 -2.40 -11.01
C ARG A 58 23.43 -3.32 -12.12
N ALA A 59 23.03 -3.09 -13.37
CA ALA A 59 23.53 -3.85 -14.51
C ALA A 59 25.06 -3.71 -14.58
N PRO A 60 25.82 -4.82 -14.69
CA PRO A 60 27.27 -4.74 -14.73
C PRO A 60 27.67 -3.91 -15.94
N ALA A 61 28.41 -2.82 -15.70
CA ALA A 61 29.01 -2.01 -16.75
C ALA A 61 29.78 -2.98 -17.67
N GLY A 62 29.31 -3.10 -18.92
CA GLY A 62 29.82 -4.07 -19.85
C GLY A 62 31.34 -4.00 -19.94
N SER A 63 31.98 -5.15 -19.73
CA SER A 63 33.36 -5.40 -20.13
C SER A 63 33.48 -5.05 -21.62
N LYS A 64 34.01 -3.86 -21.91
CA LYS A 64 34.67 -3.60 -23.20
C LYS A 64 36.15 -3.86 -22.99
N ALA A 65 36.52 -5.13 -22.92
CA ALA A 65 37.87 -5.56 -23.27
C ALA A 65 37.92 -5.65 -24.81
N THR A 66 38.23 -4.52 -25.44
CA THR A 66 38.59 -4.46 -26.85
C THR A 66 40.09 -4.70 -26.98
N ALA A 67 40.42 -5.74 -27.74
CA ALA A 67 41.64 -6.01 -28.52
C ALA A 67 43.01 -5.76 -27.85
#